data_AF-A0A6J0SHZ1-F1
#
_entry.id   AF-A0A6J0SHZ1-F1
#
_cell.length_a   1.000
_cell.length_b   1.000
_cell.length_c   1.000
_cell.angle_alpha   90.00
_cell.angle_beta   90.00
_cell.angle_gamma   90.00
#
_symmetry.space_group_name_H-M   'P 1'
#
loop_
_entity.id
_entity.type
_entity.pdbx_description
1 polymer ?
#
loop_
_entity_poly.entity_id
_entity_poly.type
_entity_poly.pdbx_seq_one_letter_code
_entity_poly.pdbx_strand_id
1 'polypeptide(L)'
;MAALTFGSSCILVLCYQVLTADVCREGHYVAAVYEHHVILNPNPTAITDRQSALELMKRNLDVYEEQVMAAVKQGAQIIIFPEDGIHGFNFTRTSIYPYLDFIPYPLSVKWNPCKEADLFNDTEVLHRLSCMALKNQVFLVANMGTKQFCTHSDPYCPPDGRYHFNTDVVFSESGTLIARYRKQNLYFEYAFNIPPEIDYTIFDTPFAGKFGIFTCFDILFYEPAVNLIMQHNVKQVAYPTAWMNQLPLLSAVEFQQAFATAFNINLLAANIHHPDLGMTGSGIYTPSKSFAYYDTESFSGKLIVAEIPVTSEHETHLVNEIQESFSSIRMDTQVCYKENKKACDGIAKEVSKEAYPFYGEMMYDNFTLRPLTEPKGDIHICSNTLCCYLSYQRLALSDELYVLGVFDDLHIVHGTYYVQACVLVKCGGVNYTTCGQEVTEANGLINFQLKGNFSTVFVFPLLLRSGVTLDFADYLGWKNSYYVMQKKGGSSGLVTAGLYGRWYEKDK
;
A
#
# COMPACT_ATOMS: atom_id res chain seq x y z
N MET A 1 -20.94 -33.28 85.64
CA MET A 1 -20.83 -31.82 85.80
C MET A 1 -20.40 -31.24 84.47
N ALA A 2 -21.09 -30.18 84.02
CA ALA A 2 -21.13 -29.69 82.64
C ALA A 2 -19.74 -29.47 82.00
N ALA A 3 -19.55 -30.03 80.80
CA ALA A 3 -18.37 -29.78 79.97
C ALA A 3 -18.69 -28.65 78.98
N LEU A 4 -17.92 -27.56 79.08
CA LEU A 4 -17.96 -26.39 78.22
C LEU A 4 -17.54 -26.76 76.79
N THR A 5 -18.44 -26.62 75.84
CA THR A 5 -18.18 -26.74 74.41
C THR A 5 -17.76 -25.39 73.83
N PHE A 6 -16.52 -25.29 73.33
CA PHE A 6 -16.09 -24.21 72.45
C PHE A 6 -16.74 -24.40 71.06
N GLY A 7 -17.65 -23.48 70.70
CA GLY A 7 -18.20 -23.39 69.34
C GLY A 7 -17.41 -22.41 68.50
N SER A 8 -16.67 -22.92 67.51
CA SER A 8 -16.03 -22.12 66.47
C SER A 8 -17.09 -21.44 65.59
N SER A 9 -17.03 -20.12 65.49
CA SER A 9 -17.87 -19.31 64.60
C SER A 9 -17.25 -19.29 63.20
N CYS A 10 -17.83 -20.03 62.25
CA CYS A 10 -17.49 -19.92 60.83
C CYS A 10 -18.08 -18.64 60.25
N ILE A 11 -17.24 -17.66 59.93
CA ILE A 11 -17.60 -16.50 59.11
C ILE A 11 -17.44 -16.92 57.64
N LEU A 12 -18.56 -17.11 56.94
CA LEU A 12 -18.60 -17.25 55.48
C LEU A 12 -18.45 -15.86 54.85
N VAL A 13 -17.28 -15.58 54.29
CA VAL A 13 -17.04 -14.41 53.42
C VAL A 13 -17.41 -14.81 52.00
N LEU A 14 -18.57 -14.38 51.53
CA LEU A 14 -18.98 -14.47 50.13
C LEU A 14 -18.29 -13.33 49.35
N CYS A 15 -17.16 -13.63 48.72
CA CYS A 15 -16.56 -12.76 47.72
C CYS A 15 -17.41 -12.79 46.43
N TYR A 16 -18.20 -11.74 46.20
CA TYR A 16 -18.75 -11.46 44.88
C TYR A 16 -17.60 -11.05 43.95
N GLN A 17 -17.12 -11.96 43.11
CA GLN A 17 -16.34 -11.58 41.95
C GLN A 17 -17.29 -10.92 40.95
N VAL A 18 -17.23 -9.59 40.86
CA VAL A 18 -17.75 -8.87 39.73
C VAL A 18 -16.83 -9.20 38.55
N LEU A 19 -17.21 -10.20 37.77
CA LEU A 19 -16.70 -10.37 36.40
C LEU A 19 -17.18 -9.15 35.62
N THR A 20 -16.32 -8.13 35.53
CA THR A 20 -16.41 -7.16 34.45
C THR A 20 -16.19 -7.94 33.16
N ALA A 21 -17.29 -8.37 32.54
CA ALA A 21 -17.27 -8.65 31.12
C ALA A 21 -16.92 -7.31 30.45
N ASP A 22 -15.66 -7.14 30.08
CA ASP A 22 -15.30 -6.16 29.07
C ASP A 22 -16.05 -6.58 27.81
N VAL A 23 -17.22 -5.99 27.63
CA VAL A 23 -17.86 -5.90 26.32
C VAL A 23 -16.89 -5.03 25.52
N CYS A 24 -15.98 -5.66 24.78
CA CYS A 24 -15.09 -4.99 23.83
C CYS A 24 -15.97 -4.16 22.89
N ARG A 25 -16.08 -2.87 23.17
CA ARG A 25 -16.56 -1.90 22.20
C ARG A 25 -15.52 -1.90 21.09
N GLU A 26 -15.89 -2.30 19.88
CA GLU A 26 -15.08 -2.04 18.69
C GLU A 26 -14.81 -0.53 18.65
N GLY A 27 -13.59 -0.14 19.02
CA GLY A 27 -13.18 1.26 18.97
C GLY A 27 -13.33 1.74 17.54
N HIS A 28 -13.85 2.95 17.35
CA HIS A 28 -13.87 3.63 16.06
C HIS A 28 -13.08 4.92 16.19
N TYR A 29 -12.48 5.37 15.09
CA TYR A 29 -11.79 6.65 15.02
C TYR A 29 -12.07 7.32 13.69
N VAL A 30 -12.00 8.64 13.67
CA VAL A 30 -12.19 9.42 12.45
C VAL A 30 -10.81 9.77 11.88
N ALA A 31 -10.55 9.29 10.68
CA ALA A 31 -9.31 9.55 9.95
C ALA A 31 -9.58 10.47 8.76
N ALA A 32 -8.56 11.25 8.40
CA ALA A 32 -8.55 12.06 7.20
C ALA A 32 -7.30 11.80 6.36
N VAL A 33 -7.49 11.82 5.04
CA VAL A 33 -6.39 11.86 4.06
C VAL A 33 -6.69 12.97 3.06
N TYR A 34 -5.66 13.66 2.60
CA TYR A 34 -5.82 14.74 1.62
C TYR A 34 -5.04 14.44 0.35
N GLU A 35 -5.76 14.33 -0.77
CA GLU A 35 -5.17 14.31 -2.10
C GLU A 35 -4.78 15.74 -2.50
N HIS A 36 -3.49 16.02 -2.62
CA HIS A 36 -3.01 17.41 -2.76
C HIS A 36 -2.64 17.77 -4.19
N HIS A 37 -3.28 18.82 -4.73
CA HIS A 37 -2.80 19.47 -5.94
C HIS A 37 -1.60 20.37 -5.61
N VAL A 38 -0.41 19.79 -5.71
CA VAL A 38 0.83 20.43 -5.29
C VAL A 38 1.20 21.62 -6.18
N ILE A 39 1.57 22.73 -5.55
CA ILE A 39 2.17 23.87 -6.23
C ILE A 39 3.65 23.54 -6.44
N LEU A 40 4.03 23.30 -7.70
CA LEU A 40 5.36 22.88 -8.09
C LEU A 40 6.30 24.07 -8.40
N ASN A 41 7.61 23.84 -8.20
CA ASN A 41 8.64 24.67 -8.81
C ASN A 41 8.71 24.34 -10.31
N PRO A 42 8.52 25.31 -11.24
CA PRO A 42 8.57 25.04 -12.67
C PRO A 42 9.98 24.68 -13.17
N ASN A 43 11.03 24.94 -12.38
CA ASN A 43 12.40 24.57 -12.71
C ASN A 43 13.11 23.97 -11.49
N PRO A 44 12.83 22.70 -11.14
CA PRO A 44 13.35 22.06 -9.92
C PRO A 44 14.87 21.80 -9.96
N THR A 45 15.50 21.89 -11.14
CA THR A 45 16.97 21.77 -11.27
C THR A 45 17.71 23.09 -11.07
N ALA A 46 17.02 24.23 -11.13
CA ALA A 46 17.62 25.52 -10.84
C ALA A 46 17.89 25.70 -9.35
N ILE A 47 19.07 26.23 -9.03
CA ILE A 47 19.44 26.57 -7.66
C ILE A 47 18.65 27.83 -7.25
N THR A 48 18.05 27.76 -6.07
CA THR A 48 17.34 28.88 -5.44
C THR A 48 17.90 29.10 -4.03
N ASP A 49 17.58 30.22 -3.40
CA ASP A 49 17.92 30.47 -2.00
C ASP A 49 16.84 29.90 -1.05
N ARG A 50 17.19 29.77 0.24
CA ARG A 50 16.28 29.18 1.24
C ARG A 50 15.01 30.00 1.42
N GLN A 51 15.07 31.33 1.34
CA GLN A 51 13.88 32.16 1.51
C GLN A 51 12.88 31.90 0.37
N SER A 52 13.35 31.87 -0.88
CA SER A 52 12.54 31.53 -2.04
C SER A 52 11.93 30.12 -1.96
N ALA A 53 12.71 29.13 -1.51
CA ALA A 53 12.22 27.78 -1.27
C ALA A 53 11.12 27.74 -0.20
N LEU A 54 11.32 28.44 0.93
CA LEU A 54 10.34 28.56 2.00
C LEU A 54 9.06 29.26 1.55
N GLU A 55 9.14 30.26 0.66
CA GLU A 55 7.95 30.93 0.10
C GLU A 55 7.10 29.99 -0.77
N LEU A 56 7.73 29.09 -1.53
CA LEU A 56 7.01 28.03 -2.26
C LEU A 56 6.37 27.04 -1.28
N MET A 57 7.15 26.46 -0.35
CA MET A 57 6.65 25.49 0.62
C MET A 57 5.54 26.07 1.50
N LYS A 58 5.64 27.37 1.84
CA LYS A 58 4.61 28.11 2.57
C LYS A 58 3.26 28.07 1.87
N ARG A 59 3.20 28.23 0.54
CA ARG A 59 1.94 28.18 -0.21
C ARG A 59 1.28 26.80 -0.17
N ASN A 60 2.07 25.72 -0.24
CA ASN A 60 1.54 24.37 -0.05
C ASN A 60 1.06 24.15 1.39
N LEU A 61 1.81 24.64 2.39
CA LEU A 61 1.43 24.55 3.81
C LEU A 61 0.20 25.40 4.15
N ASP A 62 -0.07 26.49 3.42
CA ASP A 62 -1.30 27.27 3.54
C ASP A 62 -2.53 26.40 3.19
N VAL A 63 -2.43 25.63 2.09
CA VAL A 63 -3.47 24.65 1.72
C VAL A 63 -3.63 23.58 2.80
N TYR A 64 -2.51 23.06 3.34
CA TYR A 64 -2.59 22.04 4.41
C TYR A 64 -3.34 22.58 5.63
N GLU A 65 -3.09 23.82 6.05
CA GLU A 65 -3.77 24.42 7.20
C GLU A 65 -5.29 24.49 6.99
N GLU A 66 -5.74 24.83 5.78
CA GLU A 66 -7.17 24.82 5.42
C GLU A 66 -7.77 23.42 5.52
N GLN A 67 -7.06 22.40 5.02
CA GLN A 67 -7.54 21.01 5.07
C GLN A 67 -7.54 20.44 6.48
N VAL A 68 -6.56 20.80 7.31
CA VAL A 68 -6.57 20.44 8.74
C VAL A 68 -7.81 21.00 9.43
N MET A 69 -8.11 22.29 9.23
CA MET A 69 -9.30 22.90 9.82
C MET A 69 -10.60 22.23 9.33
N ALA A 70 -10.67 21.91 8.04
CA ALA A 70 -11.81 21.23 7.44
C ALA A 70 -11.99 19.79 7.95
N ALA A 71 -10.90 19.06 8.17
CA ALA A 71 -10.90 17.70 8.70
C ALA A 71 -11.30 17.67 10.18
N VAL A 72 -10.73 18.54 11.00
CA VAL A 72 -11.05 18.64 12.44
C VAL A 72 -12.50 19.08 12.64
N LYS A 73 -13.04 19.96 11.79
CA LYS A 73 -14.46 20.31 11.80
C LYS A 73 -15.38 19.09 11.57
N GLN A 74 -14.89 18.08 10.86
CA GLN A 74 -15.58 16.81 10.62
C GLN A 74 -15.23 15.72 11.67
N GLY A 75 -14.47 16.07 12.71
CA GLY A 75 -14.12 15.19 13.82
C GLY A 75 -12.85 14.37 13.63
N ALA A 76 -12.05 14.63 12.59
CA ALA A 76 -10.82 13.88 12.34
C ALA A 76 -9.82 13.99 13.50
N GLN A 77 -9.30 12.83 13.93
CA GLN A 77 -8.31 12.69 15.00
C GLN A 77 -6.88 12.59 14.44
N ILE A 78 -6.75 12.15 13.18
CA ILE A 78 -5.51 12.10 12.42
C ILE A 78 -5.76 12.57 10.99
N ILE A 79 -4.79 13.30 10.42
CA ILE A 79 -4.77 13.69 9.01
C ILE A 79 -3.41 13.36 8.38
N ILE A 80 -3.45 12.81 7.17
CA ILE A 80 -2.27 12.45 6.40
C ILE A 80 -2.19 13.27 5.12
N PHE A 81 -0.98 13.78 4.86
CA PHE A 81 -0.63 14.49 3.65
C PHE A 81 0.31 13.69 2.75
N PRO A 82 0.33 13.98 1.43
CA PRO A 82 1.09 13.18 0.46
C PRO A 82 2.60 13.31 0.57
N GLU A 83 3.29 12.35 -0.03
CA GLU A 83 4.71 12.44 -0.35
C GLU A 83 4.98 13.63 -1.29
N ASP A 84 6.11 14.32 -1.11
CA ASP A 84 6.51 15.48 -1.92
C ASP A 84 5.50 16.64 -1.96
N GLY A 85 4.43 16.60 -1.16
CA GLY A 85 3.34 17.57 -1.23
C GLY A 85 3.68 18.98 -0.74
N ILE A 86 4.86 19.17 -0.14
CA ILE A 86 5.34 20.47 0.35
C ILE A 86 6.27 21.14 -0.68
N HIS A 87 7.21 20.40 -1.27
CA HIS A 87 8.26 20.94 -2.15
C HIS A 87 8.19 20.46 -3.62
N GLY A 88 7.44 19.41 -3.91
CA GLY A 88 7.41 18.75 -5.22
C GLY A 88 8.61 17.83 -5.46
N PHE A 89 8.83 17.45 -6.71
CA PHE A 89 9.82 16.43 -7.11
C PHE A 89 10.76 16.93 -8.23
N ASN A 90 11.62 16.03 -8.75
CA ASN A 90 12.58 16.27 -9.84
C ASN A 90 13.76 17.22 -9.51
N PHE A 91 14.17 17.26 -8.25
CA PHE A 91 15.33 18.04 -7.83
C PHE A 91 16.66 17.32 -8.07
N THR A 92 17.74 18.09 -8.08
CA THR A 92 19.11 17.60 -7.92
C THR A 92 19.53 17.70 -6.46
N ARG A 93 20.60 17.00 -6.06
CA ARG A 93 21.15 17.15 -4.69
C ARG A 93 21.44 18.59 -4.30
N THR A 94 21.91 19.42 -5.25
CA THR A 94 22.23 20.83 -4.96
C THR A 94 20.96 21.68 -4.93
N SER A 95 20.02 21.48 -5.86
CA SER A 95 18.82 22.31 -5.95
C SER A 95 17.77 22.00 -4.89
N ILE A 96 17.74 20.77 -4.32
CA ILE A 96 16.85 20.45 -3.19
C ILE A 96 17.31 21.08 -1.88
N TYR A 97 18.61 21.32 -1.70
CA TYR A 97 19.19 21.69 -0.39
C TYR A 97 18.47 22.87 0.33
N PRO A 98 18.06 23.95 -0.35
CA PRO A 98 17.30 25.05 0.26
C PRO A 98 15.94 24.63 0.84
N TYR A 99 15.33 23.56 0.33
CA TYR A 99 14.03 23.01 0.74
C TYR A 99 14.11 22.08 1.96
N LEU A 100 15.31 21.69 2.38
CA LEU A 100 15.49 20.70 3.44
C LEU A 100 15.52 21.35 4.82
N ASP A 101 14.75 20.80 5.76
CA ASP A 101 14.91 21.13 7.17
C ASP A 101 15.91 20.20 7.85
N PHE A 102 16.57 20.72 8.88
CA PHE A 102 17.36 19.93 9.80
C PHE A 102 16.45 19.14 10.73
N ILE A 103 16.76 17.87 10.94
CA ILE A 103 16.12 17.03 11.95
C ILE A 103 17.21 16.36 12.81
N PRO A 104 17.19 16.51 14.14
CA PRO A 104 18.23 15.95 14.99
C PRO A 104 18.27 14.41 14.92
N TYR A 105 19.47 13.85 15.08
CA TYR A 105 19.69 12.40 15.16
C TYR A 105 20.54 12.06 16.39
N PRO A 106 20.16 11.05 17.22
CA PRO A 106 18.92 10.26 17.15
C PRO A 106 17.70 11.02 17.71
N LEU A 107 16.49 10.57 17.34
CA LEU A 107 15.18 11.12 17.79
C LEU A 107 14.88 10.95 19.29
N SER A 108 15.87 10.58 20.10
CA SER A 108 15.73 10.51 21.56
C SER A 108 15.33 11.84 22.22
N VAL A 109 15.45 12.95 21.50
CA VAL A 109 15.04 14.28 21.97
C VAL A 109 13.54 14.44 21.76
N LYS A 110 12.77 14.43 22.85
CA LYS A 110 11.38 14.88 22.84
C LYS A 110 11.35 16.38 22.55
N TRP A 111 10.85 16.77 21.37
CA TRP A 111 10.89 18.14 20.90
C TRP A 111 9.54 18.58 20.37
N ASN A 112 9.12 19.79 20.74
CA ASN A 112 7.94 20.45 20.20
C ASN A 112 8.37 21.67 19.38
N PRO A 113 8.53 21.54 18.03
CA PRO A 113 9.03 22.64 17.21
C PRO A 113 8.23 23.93 17.37
N CYS A 114 6.92 23.87 17.60
CA CYS A 114 6.09 25.06 17.79
C CYS A 114 6.37 25.82 19.09
N LYS A 115 6.70 25.10 20.18
CA LYS A 115 7.00 25.72 21.49
C LYS A 115 8.48 26.04 21.67
N GLU A 116 9.34 25.34 20.95
CA GLU A 116 10.80 25.38 21.07
C GLU A 116 11.43 25.68 19.71
N ALA A 117 10.98 26.77 19.08
CA ALA A 117 11.39 27.16 17.72
C ALA A 117 12.90 27.42 17.58
N ASP A 118 13.51 27.98 18.61
CA ASP A 118 14.93 28.37 18.60
C ASP A 118 15.89 27.23 19.01
N LEU A 119 15.37 26.02 19.28
CA LEU A 119 16.21 24.89 19.72
C LEU A 119 17.14 24.39 18.60
N PHE A 120 16.66 24.41 17.36
CA PHE A 120 17.41 24.01 16.18
C PHE A 120 17.16 24.97 15.02
N ASN A 121 18.22 25.33 14.30
CA ASN A 121 18.13 26.15 13.11
C ASN A 121 17.68 25.32 11.89
N ASP A 122 17.19 26.00 10.85
CA ASP A 122 16.69 25.39 9.61
C ASP A 122 15.53 24.42 9.86
N THR A 123 14.51 24.84 10.62
CA THR A 123 13.36 24.01 11.04
C THR A 123 12.00 24.65 10.75
N GLU A 124 11.94 25.60 9.83
CA GLU A 124 10.76 26.43 9.56
C GLU A 124 9.54 25.61 9.12
N VAL A 125 9.72 24.54 8.34
CA VAL A 125 8.62 23.65 7.91
C VAL A 125 8.17 22.79 9.08
N LEU A 126 9.11 22.20 9.84
CA LEU A 126 8.81 21.44 11.05
C LEU A 126 8.05 22.28 12.10
N HIS A 127 8.49 23.52 12.33
CA HIS A 127 7.81 24.48 13.20
C HIS A 127 6.37 24.72 12.74
N ARG A 128 6.16 24.95 11.44
CA ARG A 128 4.83 25.22 10.91
C ARG A 128 3.88 24.02 11.06
N LEU A 129 4.34 22.82 10.72
CA LEU A 129 3.56 21.59 10.87
C LEU A 129 3.22 21.29 12.34
N SER A 130 4.21 21.46 13.23
CA SER A 130 4.03 21.33 14.68
C SER A 130 2.97 22.30 15.22
N CYS A 131 3.01 23.57 14.83
CA CYS A 131 2.01 24.55 15.24
C CYS A 131 0.63 24.26 14.67
N MET A 132 0.56 23.76 13.44
CA MET A 132 -0.69 23.34 12.80
C MET A 132 -1.36 22.21 13.59
N ALA A 133 -0.59 21.20 14.00
CA ALA A 133 -1.06 20.10 14.84
C ALA A 133 -1.52 20.59 16.22
N LEU A 134 -0.69 21.39 16.92
CA LEU A 134 -1.00 21.92 18.26
C LEU A 134 -2.26 22.81 18.27
N LYS A 135 -2.39 23.72 17.30
CA LYS A 135 -3.50 24.67 17.22
C LYS A 135 -4.84 23.97 16.98
N ASN A 136 -4.83 22.88 16.21
CA ASN A 136 -6.02 22.15 15.82
C ASN A 136 -6.24 20.86 16.64
N GLN A 137 -5.34 20.53 17.57
CA GLN A 137 -5.42 19.35 18.45
C GLN A 137 -5.63 18.05 17.66
N VAL A 138 -4.82 17.84 16.63
CA VAL A 138 -4.93 16.70 15.72
C VAL A 138 -3.57 16.04 15.51
N PHE A 139 -3.54 14.72 15.32
CA PHE A 139 -2.34 14.06 14.83
C PHE A 139 -2.13 14.41 13.35
N LEU A 140 -0.92 14.83 13.01
CA LEU A 140 -0.60 15.27 11.66
C LEU A 140 0.58 14.46 11.13
N VAL A 141 0.38 13.81 9.98
CA VAL A 141 1.43 13.11 9.23
C VAL A 141 1.69 13.88 7.94
N ALA A 142 2.94 14.22 7.68
CA ALA A 142 3.35 14.88 6.45
C ALA A 142 4.71 14.37 5.98
N ASN A 143 4.98 14.54 4.70
CA ASN A 143 6.25 14.20 4.08
C ASN A 143 7.04 15.46 3.71
N MET A 144 8.35 15.42 3.93
CA MET A 144 9.26 16.51 3.58
C MET A 144 10.70 16.02 3.39
N GLY A 145 11.50 16.80 2.67
CA GLY A 145 12.94 16.63 2.60
C GLY A 145 13.62 17.06 3.90
N THR A 146 14.51 16.22 4.42
CA THR A 146 15.36 16.57 5.57
C THR A 146 16.84 16.46 5.25
N LYS A 147 17.67 17.18 6.02
CA LYS A 147 19.13 17.11 5.96
C LYS A 147 19.73 16.72 7.31
N GLN A 148 20.76 15.90 7.27
CA GLN A 148 21.55 15.48 8.42
C GLN A 148 23.04 15.61 8.11
N PHE A 149 23.73 16.47 8.86
CA PHE A 149 25.19 16.61 8.72
C PHE A 149 25.90 15.35 9.20
N CYS A 150 26.94 14.96 8.45
CA CYS A 150 27.81 13.85 8.79
C CYS A 150 29.27 14.32 8.73
N THR A 151 30.17 13.55 9.36
CA THR A 151 31.59 13.86 9.40
C THR A 151 32.38 12.78 8.69
N HIS A 152 33.65 13.02 8.38
CA HIS A 152 34.51 12.04 7.70
C HIS A 152 34.75 10.75 8.50
N SER A 153 34.41 10.70 9.79
CA SER A 153 34.45 9.45 10.55
C SER A 153 33.31 8.50 10.19
N ASP A 154 32.24 9.00 9.58
CA ASP A 154 31.16 8.18 9.02
C ASP A 154 31.57 7.69 7.62
N PRO A 155 31.80 6.38 7.43
CA PRO A 155 32.28 5.82 6.17
C PRO A 155 31.26 5.92 5.03
N TYR A 156 29.98 6.18 5.35
CA TYR A 156 28.90 6.30 4.37
C TYR A 156 28.56 7.77 4.07
N CYS A 157 29.23 8.72 4.72
CA CYS A 157 28.92 10.15 4.58
C CYS A 157 29.12 10.60 3.12
N PRO A 158 28.10 11.19 2.48
CA PRO A 158 28.24 11.69 1.12
C PRO A 158 29.38 12.72 0.98
N PRO A 159 30.01 12.86 -0.20
CA PRO A 159 31.14 13.76 -0.40
C PRO A 159 30.85 15.23 -0.07
N ASP A 160 29.58 15.62 -0.10
CA ASP A 160 29.09 16.95 0.20
C ASP A 160 28.81 17.17 1.71
N GLY A 161 29.10 16.18 2.56
CA GLY A 161 29.14 16.29 4.03
C GLY A 161 27.78 16.18 4.72
N ARG A 162 26.73 15.77 4.01
CA ARG A 162 25.40 15.58 4.58
C ARG A 162 24.59 14.53 3.84
N TYR A 163 23.71 13.88 4.58
CA TYR A 163 22.61 13.11 4.02
C TYR A 163 21.42 14.00 3.72
N HIS A 164 20.71 13.68 2.64
CA HIS A 164 19.37 14.18 2.38
C HIS A 164 18.41 13.00 2.39
N PHE A 165 17.25 13.12 3.02
CA PHE A 165 16.27 12.03 3.07
C PHE A 165 14.87 12.52 2.66
N ASN A 166 14.17 11.73 1.86
CA ASN A 166 12.71 11.77 1.80
C ASN A 166 12.21 11.27 3.16
N THR A 167 11.42 12.10 3.86
CA THR A 167 11.15 11.89 5.27
C THR A 167 9.68 12.14 5.62
N ASP A 168 9.02 11.13 6.14
CA ASP A 168 7.74 11.32 6.82
C ASP A 168 7.99 11.77 8.27
N VAL A 169 7.17 12.71 8.74
CA VAL A 169 7.18 13.21 10.11
C VAL A 169 5.77 13.15 10.70
N VAL A 170 5.70 12.80 11.99
CA VAL A 170 4.45 12.67 12.72
C VAL A 170 4.45 13.60 13.92
N PHE A 171 3.45 14.46 13.98
CA PHE A 171 3.18 15.33 15.11
C PHE A 171 1.97 14.81 15.90
N SER A 172 2.11 14.73 17.22
CA SER A 172 0.97 14.52 18.12
C SER A 172 0.03 15.73 18.11
N GLU A 173 -1.19 15.56 18.63
CA GLU A 173 -2.15 16.65 18.91
C GLU A 173 -1.60 17.82 19.73
N SER A 174 -0.50 17.61 20.47
CA SER A 174 0.19 18.64 21.23
C SER A 174 1.25 19.41 20.43
N GLY A 175 1.47 19.06 19.15
CA GLY A 175 2.53 19.58 18.29
C GLY A 175 3.91 18.96 18.53
N THR A 176 4.06 18.01 19.44
CA THR A 176 5.34 17.31 19.63
C THR A 176 5.61 16.38 18.45
N LEU A 177 6.84 16.42 17.91
CA LEU A 177 7.33 15.46 16.92
C LEU A 177 7.54 14.11 17.62
N ILE A 178 6.77 13.09 17.24
CA ILE A 178 6.73 11.78 17.91
C ILE A 178 7.29 10.64 17.07
N ALA A 179 7.35 10.81 15.75
CA ALA A 179 7.95 9.83 14.87
C ALA A 179 8.50 10.49 13.59
N ARG A 180 9.45 9.80 12.98
CA ARG A 180 10.06 10.14 11.70
C ARG A 180 10.44 8.86 10.99
N TYR A 181 10.11 8.75 9.72
CA TYR A 181 10.53 7.66 8.85
C TYR A 181 11.31 8.20 7.66
N ARG A 182 12.47 7.62 7.34
CA ARG A 182 13.22 7.94 6.12
C ARG A 182 12.96 6.87 5.07
N LYS A 183 12.51 7.27 3.89
CA LYS A 183 12.13 6.36 2.81
C LYS A 183 13.28 5.43 2.43
N GLN A 184 13.01 4.12 2.43
CA GLN A 184 14.00 3.09 2.15
C GLN A 184 14.13 2.79 0.66
N ASN A 185 13.00 2.62 -0.04
CA ASN A 185 12.98 2.23 -1.44
C ASN A 185 12.69 3.44 -2.32
N LEU A 186 13.77 4.09 -2.79
CA LEU A 186 13.66 5.30 -3.62
C LEU A 186 13.16 4.99 -5.04
N TYR A 187 12.41 5.94 -5.62
CA TYR A 187 11.86 5.89 -6.98
C TYR A 187 12.18 7.18 -7.73
N PHE A 188 13.30 7.18 -8.47
CA PHE A 188 13.84 8.34 -9.21
C PHE A 188 14.16 9.59 -8.35
N GLU A 189 14.32 9.41 -7.06
CA GLU A 189 14.62 10.46 -6.08
C GLU A 189 16.13 10.74 -5.98
N TYR A 190 16.77 11.13 -7.08
CA TYR A 190 18.22 11.33 -7.17
C TYR A 190 18.78 12.38 -6.18
N ALA A 191 17.92 13.23 -5.64
CA ALA A 191 18.28 14.24 -4.65
C ALA A 191 18.47 13.67 -3.24
N PHE A 192 17.93 12.48 -2.97
CA PHE A 192 17.89 11.83 -1.65
C PHE A 192 18.83 10.63 -1.56
N ASN A 193 19.18 10.27 -0.32
CA ASN A 193 19.99 9.13 0.03
C ASN A 193 19.10 8.01 0.59
N ILE A 194 19.51 6.76 0.36
CA ILE A 194 18.94 5.61 1.07
C ILE A 194 19.51 5.61 2.51
N PRO A 195 18.67 5.46 3.55
CA PRO A 195 19.13 5.30 4.92
C PRO A 195 20.12 4.13 5.06
N PRO A 196 21.22 4.30 5.82
CA PRO A 196 22.16 3.20 6.06
C PRO A 196 21.57 2.10 6.96
N GLU A 197 20.59 2.45 7.79
CA GLU A 197 19.80 1.54 8.61
C GLU A 197 18.32 1.73 8.27
N ILE A 198 17.58 0.63 8.19
CA ILE A 198 16.14 0.62 7.90
C ILE A 198 15.38 1.15 9.11
N ASP A 199 14.49 2.12 8.87
CA ASP A 199 13.65 2.71 9.92
C ASP A 199 12.34 1.91 10.08
N TYR A 200 12.22 1.10 11.14
CA TYR A 200 10.94 0.48 11.53
C TYR A 200 10.12 1.43 12.41
N THR A 201 9.53 2.45 11.79
CA THR A 201 8.91 3.56 12.52
C THR A 201 7.48 3.23 12.95
N ILE A 202 7.23 3.36 14.26
CA ILE A 202 5.92 3.13 14.89
C ILE A 202 5.63 4.28 15.85
N PHE A 203 4.37 4.70 15.93
CA PHE A 203 3.91 5.67 16.92
C PHE A 203 2.57 5.26 17.53
N ASP A 204 2.39 5.59 18.81
CA ASP A 204 1.16 5.30 19.55
C ASP A 204 0.15 6.44 19.46
N THR A 205 -1.12 6.08 19.38
CA THR A 205 -2.26 7.00 19.41
C THR A 205 -3.25 6.60 20.51
N PRO A 206 -3.93 7.56 21.16
CA PRO A 206 -4.91 7.25 22.20
C PRO A 206 -6.22 6.66 21.65
N PHE A 207 -6.45 6.71 20.33
CA PHE A 207 -7.72 6.35 19.70
C PHE A 207 -7.68 5.07 18.86
N ALA A 208 -6.52 4.70 18.33
CA ALA A 208 -6.41 3.53 17.45
C ALA A 208 -5.12 2.71 17.67
N GLY A 209 -4.40 2.92 18.78
CA GLY A 209 -3.22 2.15 19.11
C GLY A 209 -2.02 2.49 18.21
N LYS A 210 -1.31 1.46 17.75
CA LYS A 210 -0.02 1.57 17.07
C LYS A 210 -0.18 1.80 15.57
N PHE A 211 0.32 2.93 15.10
CA PHE A 211 0.50 3.18 13.68
C PHE A 211 1.91 2.85 13.25
N GLY A 212 2.03 2.13 12.14
CA GLY A 212 3.25 2.09 11.34
C GLY A 212 3.22 3.17 10.26
N ILE A 213 4.37 3.45 9.68
CA ILE A 213 4.51 4.40 8.59
C ILE A 213 5.58 3.93 7.60
N PHE A 214 5.29 4.07 6.32
CA PHE A 214 6.21 3.89 5.20
C PHE A 214 5.68 4.68 4.00
N THR A 215 6.51 4.90 2.98
CA THR A 215 6.23 5.89 1.94
C THR A 215 6.21 5.26 0.55
N CYS A 216 5.10 5.45 -0.17
CA CYS A 216 5.03 5.19 -1.61
C CYS A 216 5.59 3.82 -2.04
N PHE A 217 6.65 3.82 -2.85
CA PHE A 217 7.26 2.64 -3.44
C PHE A 217 7.64 1.54 -2.44
N ASP A 218 7.85 1.88 -1.16
CA ASP A 218 8.05 0.92 -0.07
C ASP A 218 6.99 -0.19 0.00
N ILE A 219 5.74 0.09 -0.40
CA ILE A 219 4.62 -0.86 -0.36
C ILE A 219 4.88 -2.13 -1.20
N LEU A 220 5.77 -2.05 -2.20
CA LEU A 220 6.12 -3.16 -3.09
C LEU A 220 7.24 -4.06 -2.55
N PHE A 221 7.84 -3.71 -1.41
CA PHE A 221 9.02 -4.38 -0.87
C PHE A 221 8.76 -4.96 0.52
N TYR A 222 9.56 -5.97 0.88
CA TYR A 222 9.48 -6.58 2.21
C TYR A 222 9.88 -5.58 3.30
N GLU A 223 10.96 -4.84 3.04
CA GLU A 223 11.50 -3.85 3.96
C GLU A 223 11.15 -2.43 3.53
N PRO A 224 10.56 -1.59 4.41
CA PRO A 224 10.09 -1.94 5.75
C PRO A 224 8.66 -2.51 5.78
N ALA A 225 7.89 -2.39 4.70
CA ALA A 225 6.42 -2.45 4.76
C ALA A 225 5.87 -3.76 5.35
N VAL A 226 6.30 -4.92 4.83
CA VAL A 226 5.82 -6.24 5.28
C VAL A 226 6.34 -6.56 6.67
N ASN A 227 7.62 -6.29 6.92
CA ASN A 227 8.26 -6.55 8.21
C ASN A 227 7.60 -5.72 9.33
N LEU A 228 7.32 -4.43 9.08
CA LEU A 228 6.63 -3.55 10.01
C LEU A 228 5.25 -4.10 10.42
N ILE A 229 4.49 -4.62 9.46
CA ILE A 229 3.16 -5.19 9.72
C ILE A 229 3.27 -6.50 10.50
N MET A 230 4.11 -7.43 10.03
CA MET A 230 4.15 -8.79 10.55
C MET A 230 4.93 -8.92 11.86
N GLN A 231 6.13 -8.34 11.93
CA GLN A 231 7.01 -8.51 13.09
C GLN A 231 6.67 -7.54 14.23
N HIS A 232 6.12 -6.37 13.91
CA HIS A 232 5.75 -5.38 14.92
C HIS A 232 4.24 -5.31 15.20
N ASN A 233 3.45 -6.21 14.60
CA ASN A 233 2.00 -6.32 14.76
C ASN A 233 1.26 -4.99 14.54
N VAL A 234 1.65 -4.26 13.49
CA VAL A 234 0.99 -3.00 13.12
C VAL A 234 -0.31 -3.29 12.37
N LYS A 235 -1.40 -2.67 12.82
CA LYS A 235 -2.74 -2.81 12.23
C LYS A 235 -3.29 -1.52 11.64
N GLN A 236 -2.61 -0.40 11.87
CA GLN A 236 -2.93 0.90 11.32
C GLN A 236 -1.68 1.45 10.63
N VAL A 237 -1.80 1.91 9.39
CA VAL A 237 -0.66 2.41 8.62
C VAL A 237 -0.96 3.79 8.07
N ALA A 238 -0.05 4.72 8.36
CA ALA A 238 0.03 6.01 7.69
C ALA A 238 0.85 5.86 6.41
N TYR A 239 0.32 6.31 5.27
CA TYR A 239 0.97 6.10 3.97
C TYR A 239 0.91 7.34 3.08
N PRO A 240 1.87 8.27 3.26
CA PRO A 240 2.14 9.32 2.29
C PRO A 240 2.65 8.72 0.97
N THR A 241 2.15 9.19 -0.17
CA THR A 241 2.57 8.68 -1.48
C THR A 241 2.49 9.74 -2.58
N ALA A 242 3.34 9.62 -3.60
CA ALA A 242 3.26 10.35 -4.87
C ALA A 242 3.22 9.32 -6.01
N TRP A 243 2.15 8.52 -6.02
CA TRP A 243 2.01 7.34 -6.87
C TRP A 243 1.53 7.71 -8.27
N MET A 244 2.27 7.24 -9.27
CA MET A 244 1.85 7.28 -10.67
C MET A 244 1.09 6.00 -11.01
N ASN A 245 -0.17 6.14 -11.40
CA ASN A 245 -1.00 4.99 -11.76
C ASN A 245 -0.43 4.27 -12.97
N GLN A 246 -0.40 2.94 -12.88
CA GLN A 246 -0.05 2.09 -14.01
C GLN A 246 -1.04 0.94 -14.09
N LEU A 247 -2.10 1.15 -14.88
CA LEU A 247 -3.10 0.11 -15.13
C LEU A 247 -2.47 -1.02 -15.98
N PRO A 248 -2.96 -2.27 -15.86
CA PRO A 248 -4.17 -2.67 -15.14
C PRO A 248 -3.95 -3.19 -13.71
N LEU A 249 -2.72 -3.17 -13.16
CA LEU A 249 -2.41 -3.87 -11.89
C LEU A 249 -1.84 -2.99 -10.77
N LEU A 250 -1.40 -1.76 -11.08
CA LEU A 250 -0.74 -0.83 -10.15
C LEU A 250 -1.40 0.55 -10.20
N SER A 251 -2.73 0.60 -10.30
CA SER A 251 -3.43 1.83 -9.89
C SER A 251 -3.31 1.99 -8.37
N ALA A 252 -3.10 3.22 -7.91
CA ALA A 252 -2.95 3.58 -6.50
C ALA A 252 -4.09 2.99 -5.66
N VAL A 253 -5.34 3.31 -6.00
CA VAL A 253 -6.51 2.86 -5.23
C VAL A 253 -6.65 1.34 -5.23
N GLU A 254 -6.32 0.69 -6.36
CA GLU A 254 -6.45 -0.75 -6.54
C GLU A 254 -5.43 -1.50 -5.68
N PHE A 255 -4.15 -1.19 -5.84
CA PHE A 255 -3.07 -1.90 -5.15
C PHE A 255 -3.07 -1.61 -3.65
N GLN A 256 -3.32 -0.36 -3.25
CA GLN A 256 -3.36 0.02 -1.83
C GLN A 256 -4.52 -0.65 -1.09
N GLN A 257 -5.71 -0.76 -1.71
CA GLN A 257 -6.80 -1.56 -1.12
C GLN A 257 -6.41 -3.03 -1.01
N ALA A 258 -5.84 -3.60 -2.07
CA ALA A 258 -5.44 -5.01 -2.08
C ALA A 258 -4.41 -5.32 -0.99
N PHE A 259 -3.47 -4.41 -0.78
CA PHE A 259 -2.48 -4.48 0.30
C PHE A 259 -3.15 -4.45 1.68
N ALA A 260 -4.06 -3.50 1.93
CA ALA A 260 -4.80 -3.41 3.18
C ALA A 260 -5.63 -4.67 3.47
N THR A 261 -6.27 -5.22 2.43
CA THR A 261 -7.07 -6.45 2.50
C THR A 261 -6.21 -7.67 2.82
N ALA A 262 -5.07 -7.83 2.11
CA ALA A 262 -4.20 -8.99 2.26
C ALA A 262 -3.56 -9.09 3.65
N PHE A 263 -3.19 -7.94 4.23
CA PHE A 263 -2.58 -7.89 5.56
C PHE A 263 -3.58 -7.73 6.71
N ASN A 264 -4.87 -7.58 6.40
CA ASN A 264 -5.91 -7.26 7.37
C ASN A 264 -5.54 -6.04 8.23
N ILE A 265 -5.28 -4.91 7.58
CA ILE A 265 -4.89 -3.63 8.21
C ILE A 265 -5.78 -2.47 7.74
N ASN A 266 -5.77 -1.38 8.51
CA ASN A 266 -6.22 -0.08 8.02
C ASN A 266 -5.03 0.65 7.38
N LEU A 267 -5.18 1.10 6.14
CA LEU A 267 -4.20 1.89 5.39
C LEU A 267 -4.79 3.26 5.06
N LEU A 268 -4.13 4.32 5.53
CA LEU A 268 -4.50 5.70 5.28
C LEU A 268 -3.55 6.28 4.21
N ALA A 269 -4.00 6.29 2.95
CA ALA A 269 -3.19 6.69 1.82
C ALA A 269 -3.52 8.10 1.33
N ALA A 270 -2.53 8.99 1.34
CA ALA A 270 -2.65 10.35 0.82
C ALA A 270 -1.74 10.51 -0.40
N ASN A 271 -2.31 10.77 -1.58
CA ASN A 271 -1.59 10.87 -2.84
C ASN A 271 -1.49 12.31 -3.36
N ILE A 272 -0.58 12.56 -4.28
CA ILE A 272 -0.56 13.79 -5.08
C ILE A 272 -1.70 13.78 -6.09
N HIS A 273 -2.28 14.96 -6.33
CA HIS A 273 -3.24 15.24 -7.41
C HIS A 273 -2.54 15.94 -8.57
N HIS A 274 -2.01 15.17 -9.51
CA HIS A 274 -1.39 15.66 -10.74
C HIS A 274 -1.77 14.77 -11.93
N PRO A 275 -2.98 14.97 -12.52
CA PRO A 275 -3.51 14.13 -13.59
C PRO A 275 -2.56 13.93 -14.78
N ASP A 276 -1.84 14.98 -15.20
CA ASP A 276 -0.90 14.89 -16.34
C ASP A 276 0.27 13.92 -16.11
N LEU A 277 0.55 13.56 -14.86
CA LEU A 277 1.57 12.57 -14.48
C LEU A 277 0.94 11.24 -14.04
N GLY A 278 -0.37 11.06 -14.23
CA GLY A 278 -1.09 9.89 -13.75
C GLY A 278 -1.16 9.80 -12.22
N MET A 279 -0.94 10.90 -11.49
CA MET A 279 -1.00 10.93 -10.03
C MET A 279 -2.39 11.35 -9.56
N THR A 280 -3.16 10.38 -9.10
CA THR A 280 -4.43 10.52 -8.37
C THR A 280 -4.72 9.17 -7.74
N GLY A 281 -5.53 9.12 -6.68
CA GLY A 281 -5.84 7.88 -5.99
C GLY A 281 -5.41 7.93 -4.54
N SER A 282 -6.24 8.58 -3.73
CA SER A 282 -6.12 8.61 -2.28
C SER A 282 -7.28 7.86 -1.65
N GLY A 283 -7.06 7.32 -0.45
CA GLY A 283 -8.14 6.64 0.23
C GLY A 283 -7.86 6.20 1.65
N ILE A 284 -8.95 5.85 2.31
CA ILE A 284 -8.97 5.22 3.62
C ILE A 284 -9.45 3.80 3.39
N TYR A 285 -8.54 2.83 3.51
CA TYR A 285 -8.79 1.43 3.24
C TYR A 285 -8.83 0.65 4.54
N THR A 286 -9.92 -0.05 4.78
CA THR A 286 -10.05 -1.08 5.82
C THR A 286 -10.12 -2.44 5.12
N PRO A 287 -9.99 -3.56 5.84
CA PRO A 287 -10.00 -4.89 5.22
C PRO A 287 -11.28 -5.23 4.43
N SER A 288 -12.39 -4.54 4.71
CA SER A 288 -13.70 -4.83 4.11
C SER A 288 -14.43 -3.61 3.56
N LYS A 289 -13.84 -2.41 3.65
CA LYS A 289 -14.46 -1.16 3.21
C LYS A 289 -13.41 -0.13 2.81
N SER A 290 -13.67 0.59 1.72
CA SER A 290 -12.78 1.62 1.19
C SER A 290 -13.54 2.93 0.99
N PHE A 291 -12.88 4.04 1.32
CA PHE A 291 -13.30 5.40 0.95
C PHE A 291 -12.21 5.98 0.08
N ALA A 292 -12.38 5.90 -1.23
CA ALA A 292 -11.36 6.29 -2.20
C ALA A 292 -11.83 7.45 -3.07
N TYR A 293 -10.86 8.23 -3.55
CA TYR A 293 -11.03 9.24 -4.57
C TYR A 293 -10.08 8.95 -5.72
N TYR A 294 -10.57 9.06 -6.93
CA TYR A 294 -9.81 8.93 -8.16
C TYR A 294 -10.39 9.91 -9.17
N ASP A 295 -9.55 10.77 -9.73
CA ASP A 295 -9.98 11.77 -10.70
C ASP A 295 -8.81 12.19 -11.61
N THR A 296 -8.99 11.92 -12.91
CA THR A 296 -8.04 12.30 -13.96
C THR A 296 -8.49 13.52 -14.77
N GLU A 297 -9.64 14.12 -14.43
CA GLU A 297 -10.23 15.22 -15.20
C GLU A 297 -10.06 16.58 -14.51
N SER A 298 -10.26 16.67 -13.19
CA SER A 298 -10.08 17.92 -12.46
C SER A 298 -8.62 18.13 -12.03
N PHE A 299 -8.28 19.35 -11.61
CA PHE A 299 -7.01 19.70 -10.97
C PHE A 299 -7.23 20.13 -9.52
N SER A 300 -8.30 19.64 -8.89
CA SER A 300 -8.68 20.03 -7.53
C SER A 300 -8.28 18.96 -6.52
N GLY A 301 -7.63 19.38 -5.43
CA GLY A 301 -7.35 18.48 -4.31
C GLY A 301 -8.63 17.97 -3.65
N LYS A 302 -8.53 16.84 -2.96
CA LYS A 302 -9.67 16.18 -2.31
C LYS A 302 -9.37 15.78 -0.88
N LEU A 303 -10.16 16.31 0.05
CA LEU A 303 -10.21 15.82 1.42
C LEU A 303 -11.19 14.65 1.55
N ILE A 304 -10.72 13.55 2.11
CA ILE A 304 -11.53 12.38 2.47
C ILE A 304 -11.50 12.28 3.99
N VAL A 305 -12.68 12.26 4.63
CA VAL A 305 -12.82 12.04 6.08
C VAL A 305 -13.78 10.87 6.28
N ALA A 306 -13.37 9.89 7.09
CA ALA A 306 -14.19 8.74 7.38
C ALA A 306 -14.01 8.24 8.82
N GLU A 307 -15.10 7.81 9.44
CA GLU A 307 -15.08 7.01 10.65
C GLU A 307 -14.87 5.55 10.28
N ILE A 308 -13.85 4.92 10.87
CA ILE A 308 -13.47 3.53 10.62
C ILE A 308 -13.21 2.78 11.94
N PRO A 309 -13.43 1.44 11.95
CA PRO A 309 -13.12 0.63 13.12
C PRO A 309 -11.61 0.54 13.36
N VAL A 310 -11.22 0.41 14.61
CA VAL A 310 -9.85 0.05 15.00
C VAL A 310 -9.66 -1.44 14.77
N THR A 311 -8.84 -1.80 13.79
CA THR A 311 -8.49 -3.20 13.52
C THR A 311 -7.69 -3.77 14.69
N SER A 312 -8.23 -4.79 15.37
CA SER A 312 -7.66 -5.39 16.58
C SER A 312 -6.90 -6.69 16.32
N GLU A 313 -6.09 -7.12 17.29
CA GLU A 313 -5.19 -8.28 17.19
C GLU A 313 -5.90 -9.63 16.99
N HIS A 314 -7.22 -9.72 17.26
CA HIS A 314 -7.92 -11.01 17.40
C HIS A 314 -8.31 -11.72 16.09
N GLU A 315 -8.03 -11.14 14.92
CA GLU A 315 -8.32 -11.80 13.64
C GLU A 315 -7.13 -12.53 13.00
N THR A 316 -5.94 -12.47 13.62
CA THR A 316 -4.70 -13.02 13.04
C THR A 316 -4.39 -14.46 13.46
N HIS A 317 -5.33 -15.39 13.26
CA HIS A 317 -5.01 -16.83 13.29
C HIS A 317 -4.61 -17.40 11.91
N LEU A 318 -4.83 -16.67 10.81
CA LEU A 318 -4.60 -17.19 9.47
C LEU A 318 -3.12 -17.24 9.04
N VAL A 319 -2.27 -16.29 9.46
CA VAL A 319 -0.91 -16.18 8.89
C VAL A 319 0.08 -17.16 9.54
N ASN A 320 -0.03 -17.40 10.86
CA ASN A 320 0.87 -18.32 11.56
C ASN A 320 0.62 -19.80 11.21
N GLU A 321 -0.64 -20.19 10.98
CA GLU A 321 -0.95 -21.58 10.54
C GLU A 321 -0.45 -21.87 9.12
N ILE A 322 -0.43 -20.87 8.23
CA ILE A 322 0.03 -21.03 6.85
C ILE A 322 1.56 -21.23 6.81
N GLN A 323 2.32 -20.48 7.62
CA GLN A 323 3.79 -20.55 7.63
C GLN A 323 4.31 -21.89 8.17
N GLU A 324 3.62 -22.50 9.16
CA GLU A 324 3.95 -23.86 9.60
C GLU A 324 3.62 -24.91 8.53
N SER A 325 2.51 -24.76 7.79
CA SER A 325 2.14 -25.74 6.74
C SER A 325 3.12 -25.76 5.57
N PHE A 326 3.67 -24.60 5.19
CA PHE A 326 4.63 -24.50 4.08
C PHE A 326 6.01 -25.07 4.42
N SER A 327 6.41 -25.05 5.68
CA SER A 327 7.69 -25.65 6.12
C SER A 327 7.75 -27.18 5.94
N SER A 328 6.59 -27.82 5.74
CA SER A 328 6.45 -29.28 5.58
C SER A 328 6.51 -29.79 4.14
N ILE A 329 6.52 -28.89 3.14
CA ILE A 329 6.53 -29.28 1.72
C ILE A 329 7.97 -29.57 1.28
N ARG A 330 8.36 -30.86 1.30
CA ARG A 330 9.55 -31.33 0.60
C ARG A 330 9.29 -31.29 -0.92
N MET A 331 9.93 -30.34 -1.60
CA MET A 331 10.04 -30.34 -3.07
C MET A 331 10.90 -31.53 -3.52
N ASP A 332 10.27 -32.53 -4.13
CA ASP A 332 10.98 -33.62 -4.81
C ASP A 332 11.29 -33.16 -6.25
N THR A 333 12.50 -32.66 -6.45
CA THR A 333 12.99 -32.19 -7.75
C THR A 333 13.35 -33.39 -8.64
N GLN A 334 12.45 -33.84 -9.50
CA GLN A 334 12.81 -34.64 -10.68
C GLN A 334 12.87 -33.76 -11.92
N VAL A 335 14.09 -33.28 -12.20
CA VAL A 335 14.49 -32.59 -13.41
C VAL A 335 14.73 -33.62 -14.52
N CYS A 336 13.89 -33.65 -15.54
CA CYS A 336 14.13 -34.46 -16.75
C CYS A 336 15.03 -33.69 -17.72
N TYR A 337 16.27 -34.16 -17.88
CA TYR A 337 17.17 -33.72 -18.94
C TYR A 337 16.70 -34.24 -20.31
N LYS A 338 16.77 -33.35 -21.32
CA LYS A 338 16.57 -33.67 -22.74
C LYS A 338 17.71 -34.56 -23.23
N GLU A 339 17.39 -35.76 -23.70
CA GLU A 339 18.15 -36.43 -24.75
C GLU A 339 17.30 -37.47 -25.50
N ASN A 340 17.54 -37.54 -26.81
CA ASN A 340 17.03 -38.50 -27.81
C ASN A 340 15.74 -38.19 -28.58
N LYS A 341 16.00 -37.61 -29.77
CA LYS A 341 15.19 -37.72 -31.00
C LYS A 341 14.79 -39.16 -31.31
N LYS A 342 13.48 -39.38 -31.44
CA LYS A 342 12.75 -40.18 -32.46
C LYS A 342 11.59 -40.93 -31.81
N ALA A 343 10.39 -40.52 -32.20
CA ALA A 343 9.21 -41.33 -32.49
C ALA A 343 7.98 -40.56 -32.01
N CYS A 344 7.25 -39.98 -32.96
CA CYS A 344 5.79 -39.86 -32.96
C CYS A 344 5.40 -39.20 -34.29
N ASP A 345 5.34 -40.01 -35.34
CA ASP A 345 4.55 -39.69 -36.53
C ASP A 345 3.12 -40.19 -36.28
N GLY A 346 2.16 -39.35 -36.67
CA GLY A 346 0.77 -39.73 -36.92
C GLY A 346 -0.18 -39.64 -35.73
N ILE A 347 -1.00 -38.59 -35.73
CA ILE A 347 -2.46 -38.69 -35.96
C ILE A 347 -2.95 -37.26 -36.23
N ALA A 348 -3.29 -36.99 -37.49
CA ALA A 348 -4.10 -35.84 -37.85
C ALA A 348 -5.52 -36.08 -37.30
N LYS A 349 -5.93 -35.26 -36.33
CA LYS A 349 -7.32 -35.14 -35.91
C LYS A 349 -7.68 -33.66 -35.84
N GLU A 350 -8.86 -33.40 -36.37
CA GLU A 350 -9.49 -32.11 -36.61
C GLU A 350 -9.32 -31.16 -35.43
N VAL A 351 -8.61 -30.06 -35.66
CA VAL A 351 -8.39 -28.99 -34.70
C VAL A 351 -9.69 -28.20 -34.59
N SER A 352 -10.46 -28.45 -33.53
CA SER A 352 -11.34 -27.44 -32.95
C SER A 352 -10.53 -26.16 -32.79
N LYS A 353 -11.09 -25.00 -33.18
CA LYS A 353 -10.46 -23.68 -33.01
C LYS A 353 -10.28 -23.35 -31.52
N GLU A 354 -9.36 -24.04 -30.85
CA GLU A 354 -8.85 -23.63 -29.55
C GLU A 354 -8.04 -22.35 -29.79
N ALA A 355 -8.47 -21.24 -29.17
CA ALA A 355 -7.69 -20.03 -29.20
C ALA A 355 -6.37 -20.28 -28.47
N TYR A 356 -5.27 -20.33 -29.23
CA TYR A 356 -3.94 -20.58 -28.72
C TYR A 356 -3.51 -19.45 -27.76
N PRO A 357 -2.76 -19.79 -26.69
CA PRO A 357 -2.11 -18.77 -25.86
C PRO A 357 -1.23 -17.85 -26.70
N PHE A 358 -1.18 -16.58 -26.33
CA PHE A 358 -0.36 -15.56 -26.96
C PHE A 358 0.34 -14.71 -25.89
N TYR A 359 1.30 -13.90 -26.31
CA TYR A 359 2.03 -13.00 -25.42
C TYR A 359 1.45 -11.58 -25.48
N GLY A 360 1.32 -10.93 -24.33
CA GLY A 360 0.91 -9.52 -24.24
C GLY A 360 1.64 -8.83 -23.11
N GLU A 361 2.02 -7.58 -23.35
CA GLU A 361 2.74 -6.77 -22.38
C GLU A 361 1.75 -6.12 -21.40
N MET A 362 1.98 -6.31 -20.10
CA MET A 362 1.26 -5.62 -19.01
C MET A 362 2.29 -5.05 -18.07
N MET A 363 2.29 -3.74 -17.90
CA MET A 363 3.27 -3.04 -17.07
C MET A 363 4.73 -3.39 -17.41
N TYR A 364 5.06 -3.42 -18.70
CA TYR A 364 6.37 -3.80 -19.24
C TYR A 364 6.78 -5.28 -19.06
N ASP A 365 5.91 -6.10 -18.45
CA ASP A 365 6.14 -7.52 -18.27
C ASP A 365 5.41 -8.32 -19.35
N ASN A 366 6.08 -9.35 -19.87
CA ASN A 366 5.54 -10.16 -20.96
C ASN A 366 4.69 -11.32 -20.41
N PHE A 367 3.38 -11.12 -20.29
CA PHE A 367 2.45 -12.14 -19.80
C PHE A 367 2.12 -13.16 -20.89
N THR A 368 1.88 -14.40 -20.45
CA THR A 368 1.21 -15.39 -21.31
C THR A 368 -0.29 -15.25 -21.11
N LEU A 369 -1.04 -15.03 -22.19
CA LEU A 369 -2.46 -14.69 -22.20
C LEU A 369 -3.29 -15.73 -22.97
N ARG A 370 -4.52 -15.96 -22.52
CA ARG A 370 -5.53 -16.79 -23.20
C ARG A 370 -6.88 -16.07 -23.23
N PRO A 371 -7.51 -15.91 -24.41
CA PRO A 371 -8.76 -15.18 -24.52
C PRO A 371 -9.95 -16.02 -24.03
N LEU A 372 -10.94 -15.32 -23.49
CA LEU A 372 -12.24 -15.90 -23.13
C LEU A 372 -13.13 -15.88 -24.38
N THR A 373 -13.27 -17.01 -25.07
CA THR A 373 -14.04 -17.12 -26.32
C THR A 373 -15.51 -17.45 -26.12
N GLU A 374 -15.84 -18.14 -25.03
CA GLU A 374 -17.19 -18.64 -24.76
C GLU A 374 -17.92 -17.77 -23.70
N PRO A 375 -19.27 -17.78 -23.64
CA PRO A 375 -20.01 -17.06 -22.60
C PRO A 375 -19.75 -17.59 -21.19
N LYS A 376 -19.36 -18.85 -21.06
CA LYS A 376 -18.98 -19.50 -19.81
C LYS A 376 -17.92 -20.56 -20.07
N GLY A 377 -17.05 -20.82 -19.11
CA GLY A 377 -16.08 -21.89 -19.24
C GLY A 377 -15.09 -21.99 -18.08
N ASP A 378 -14.33 -23.07 -18.12
CA ASP A 378 -13.20 -23.34 -17.25
C ASP A 378 -11.93 -23.37 -18.10
N ILE A 379 -11.04 -22.41 -17.89
CA ILE A 379 -9.78 -22.30 -18.62
C ILE A 379 -8.61 -22.23 -17.65
N HIS A 380 -7.44 -22.63 -18.13
CA HIS A 380 -6.19 -22.47 -17.39
C HIS A 380 -5.04 -22.13 -18.33
N ILE A 381 -3.99 -21.58 -17.75
CA ILE A 381 -2.74 -21.21 -18.40
C ILE A 381 -1.61 -21.24 -17.38
N CYS A 382 -0.40 -21.59 -17.80
CA CYS A 382 0.76 -21.66 -16.92
C CYS A 382 1.95 -20.91 -17.53
N SER A 383 2.76 -20.31 -16.67
CA SER A 383 4.10 -19.79 -16.99
C SER A 383 5.05 -20.18 -15.87
N ASN A 384 6.21 -20.72 -16.23
CA ASN A 384 7.20 -21.24 -15.29
C ASN A 384 6.58 -22.18 -14.23
N THR A 385 6.55 -21.77 -12.96
CA THR A 385 6.03 -22.55 -11.84
C THR A 385 4.57 -22.24 -11.50
N LEU A 386 4.03 -21.13 -12.02
CA LEU A 386 2.67 -20.68 -11.74
C LEU A 386 1.69 -21.16 -12.82
N CYS A 387 0.59 -21.74 -12.38
CA CYS A 387 -0.59 -22.07 -13.17
C CYS A 387 -1.82 -21.33 -12.63
N CYS A 388 -2.47 -20.58 -13.50
CA CYS A 388 -3.68 -19.83 -13.21
C CYS A 388 -4.89 -20.54 -13.81
N TYR A 389 -5.97 -20.63 -13.04
CA TYR A 389 -7.22 -21.26 -13.44
C TYR A 389 -8.38 -20.29 -13.23
N LEU A 390 -9.27 -20.24 -14.20
CA LEU A 390 -10.42 -19.37 -14.20
C LEU A 390 -11.68 -20.16 -14.56
N SER A 391 -12.64 -20.17 -13.64
CA SER A 391 -14.02 -20.54 -13.92
C SER A 391 -14.83 -19.25 -14.06
N TYR A 392 -15.50 -19.03 -15.19
CA TYR A 392 -16.21 -17.77 -15.43
C TYR A 392 -17.57 -17.95 -16.12
N GLN A 393 -18.43 -16.95 -15.94
CA GLN A 393 -19.70 -16.81 -16.64
C GLN A 393 -19.99 -15.33 -16.90
N ARG A 394 -20.12 -14.96 -18.18
CA ARG A 394 -20.55 -13.64 -18.62
C ARG A 394 -22.06 -13.51 -18.42
N LEU A 395 -22.50 -12.50 -17.68
CA LEU A 395 -23.91 -12.25 -17.36
C LEU A 395 -24.65 -11.50 -18.47
N ALA A 396 -23.91 -10.71 -19.26
CA ALA A 396 -24.40 -10.04 -20.44
C ALA A 396 -23.47 -10.33 -21.62
N LEU A 397 -24.04 -10.44 -22.82
CA LEU A 397 -23.26 -10.50 -24.05
C LEU A 397 -22.67 -9.11 -24.28
N SER A 398 -21.34 -9.04 -24.30
CA SER A 398 -20.55 -7.86 -24.61
C SER A 398 -19.52 -8.26 -25.65
N ASP A 399 -19.28 -7.38 -26.61
CA ASP A 399 -18.24 -7.54 -27.63
C ASP A 399 -16.83 -7.25 -27.08
N GLU A 400 -16.74 -6.89 -25.80
CA GLU A 400 -15.47 -6.69 -25.11
C GLU A 400 -14.69 -7.99 -24.99
N LEU A 401 -13.40 -7.89 -25.32
CA LEU A 401 -12.45 -8.96 -25.19
C LEU A 401 -11.89 -8.99 -23.76
N TYR A 402 -11.90 -10.19 -23.17
CA TYR A 402 -11.27 -10.48 -21.89
C TYR A 402 -10.27 -11.61 -22.05
N VAL A 403 -9.20 -11.57 -21.26
CA VAL A 403 -8.15 -12.58 -21.24
C VAL A 403 -7.86 -13.05 -19.82
N LEU A 404 -7.50 -14.32 -19.68
CA LEU A 404 -6.77 -14.85 -18.53
C LEU A 404 -5.28 -14.74 -18.81
N GLY A 405 -4.52 -14.10 -17.92
CA GLY A 405 -3.09 -13.96 -17.99
C GLY A 405 -2.35 -14.61 -16.82
N VAL A 406 -1.11 -15.02 -17.08
CA VAL A 406 -0.16 -15.52 -16.08
C VAL A 406 1.22 -14.92 -16.28
N PHE A 407 1.86 -14.56 -15.17
CA PHE A 407 3.26 -14.11 -15.11
C PHE A 407 3.95 -14.72 -13.88
N ASP A 408 5.21 -15.11 -14.02
CA ASP A 408 6.03 -15.72 -12.97
C ASP A 408 7.50 -15.43 -13.28
N ASP A 409 7.92 -14.17 -13.11
CA ASP A 409 9.28 -13.73 -13.41
C ASP A 409 9.64 -12.42 -12.67
N LEU A 410 10.88 -11.97 -12.89
CA LEU A 410 11.42 -10.72 -12.37
C LEU A 410 10.92 -9.53 -13.20
N HIS A 411 10.22 -8.60 -12.56
CA HIS A 411 9.98 -7.26 -13.10
C HIS A 411 11.25 -6.42 -12.96
N ILE A 412 11.65 -5.70 -14.02
CA ILE A 412 12.92 -4.97 -14.08
C ILE A 412 12.82 -3.50 -14.49
N VAL A 413 11.65 -3.06 -14.98
CA VAL A 413 11.49 -1.69 -15.51
C VAL A 413 11.06 -0.77 -14.38
N HIS A 414 11.78 0.32 -14.14
CA HIS A 414 11.49 1.25 -13.03
C HIS A 414 11.57 0.63 -11.61
N GLY A 415 12.06 -0.59 -11.48
CA GLY A 415 12.29 -1.28 -10.21
C GLY A 415 12.67 -2.73 -10.46
N THR A 416 13.22 -3.41 -9.47
CA THR A 416 13.56 -4.83 -9.58
C THR A 416 12.89 -5.62 -8.48
N TYR A 417 11.94 -6.48 -8.86
CA TYR A 417 11.15 -7.27 -7.92
C TYR A 417 10.44 -8.45 -8.60
N TYR A 418 10.33 -9.59 -7.91
CA TYR A 418 9.78 -10.83 -8.48
C TYR A 418 8.26 -10.95 -8.32
N VAL A 419 7.55 -11.20 -9.42
CA VAL A 419 6.09 -11.21 -9.43
C VAL A 419 5.57 -12.55 -9.90
N GLN A 420 4.61 -13.08 -9.16
CA GLN A 420 3.70 -14.14 -9.59
C GLN A 420 2.32 -13.53 -9.76
N ALA A 421 1.71 -13.57 -10.93
CA ALA A 421 0.41 -12.95 -11.15
C ALA A 421 -0.54 -13.85 -11.95
N CYS A 422 -1.77 -13.96 -11.45
CA CYS A 422 -2.91 -14.50 -12.20
C CYS A 422 -3.92 -13.37 -12.42
N VAL A 423 -4.29 -13.09 -13.67
CA VAL A 423 -5.12 -11.91 -13.97
C VAL A 423 -6.24 -12.23 -14.95
N LEU A 424 -7.44 -11.73 -14.68
CA LEU A 424 -8.54 -11.62 -15.62
C LEU A 424 -8.72 -10.14 -15.95
N VAL A 425 -8.39 -9.75 -17.18
CA VAL A 425 -8.37 -8.34 -17.58
C VAL A 425 -9.17 -8.11 -18.86
N LYS A 426 -9.79 -6.93 -18.94
CA LYS A 426 -10.38 -6.42 -20.17
C LYS A 426 -9.28 -5.87 -21.09
N CYS A 427 -9.34 -6.19 -22.38
CA CYS A 427 -8.43 -5.60 -23.37
C CYS A 427 -8.91 -4.21 -23.83
N GLY A 428 -7.99 -3.37 -24.31
CA GLY A 428 -8.31 -2.02 -24.80
C GLY A 428 -9.25 -2.01 -26.01
N GLY A 429 -9.27 -3.08 -26.79
CA GLY A 429 -10.20 -3.30 -27.88
C GLY A 429 -10.37 -4.78 -28.20
N VAL A 430 -10.92 -5.08 -29.37
CA VAL A 430 -11.18 -6.46 -29.82
C VAL A 430 -9.93 -7.18 -30.34
N ASN A 431 -8.81 -6.47 -30.50
CA ASN A 431 -7.55 -7.03 -30.98
C ASN A 431 -6.68 -7.50 -29.79
N TYR A 432 -6.08 -8.68 -29.93
CA TYR A 432 -5.24 -9.30 -28.91
C TYR A 432 -4.03 -8.43 -28.51
N THR A 433 -3.53 -7.59 -29.42
CA THR A 433 -2.41 -6.66 -29.14
C THR A 433 -2.77 -5.54 -28.15
N THR A 434 -4.07 -5.34 -27.87
CA THR A 434 -4.55 -4.34 -26.91
C THR A 434 -4.72 -4.89 -25.50
N CYS A 435 -4.52 -6.19 -25.32
CA CYS A 435 -4.63 -6.84 -24.02
C CYS A 435 -3.41 -6.47 -23.18
N GLY A 436 -3.66 -5.74 -22.10
CA GLY A 436 -2.64 -5.21 -21.19
C GLY A 436 -2.40 -3.71 -21.26
N GLN A 437 -3.04 -3.02 -22.21
CA GLN A 437 -3.11 -1.56 -22.23
C GLN A 437 -3.92 -1.03 -21.05
N GLU A 438 -3.70 0.25 -20.73
CA GLU A 438 -4.47 0.94 -19.69
C GLU A 438 -5.93 1.11 -20.12
N VAL A 439 -6.84 0.59 -19.31
CA VAL A 439 -8.28 0.70 -19.55
C VAL A 439 -9.00 1.06 -18.26
N THR A 440 -9.84 2.09 -18.32
CA THR A 440 -10.62 2.58 -17.17
C THR A 440 -12.08 2.17 -17.23
N GLU A 441 -12.63 1.91 -18.42
CA GLU A 441 -14.04 1.61 -18.62
C GLU A 441 -14.27 0.17 -19.08
N ALA A 442 -15.35 -0.45 -18.61
CA ALA A 442 -15.76 -1.80 -18.96
C ALA A 442 -17.28 -1.98 -18.82
N ASN A 443 -17.88 -2.77 -19.69
CA ASN A 443 -19.30 -3.14 -19.62
C ASN A 443 -19.53 -4.61 -19.27
N GLY A 444 -18.50 -5.44 -19.41
CA GLY A 444 -18.55 -6.88 -19.16
C GLY A 444 -18.84 -7.23 -17.70
N LEU A 445 -20.04 -7.71 -17.43
CA LEU A 445 -20.42 -8.28 -16.14
C LEU A 445 -20.03 -9.76 -16.10
N ILE A 446 -19.05 -10.11 -15.27
CA ILE A 446 -18.47 -11.45 -15.23
C ILE A 446 -18.50 -11.98 -13.79
N ASN A 447 -19.16 -13.12 -13.61
CA ASN A 447 -18.97 -13.95 -12.42
C ASN A 447 -17.71 -14.77 -12.63
N PHE A 448 -16.83 -14.84 -11.62
CA PHE A 448 -15.61 -15.60 -11.75
C PHE A 448 -15.15 -16.24 -10.44
N GLN A 449 -14.36 -17.29 -10.59
CA GLN A 449 -13.48 -17.84 -9.58
C GLN A 449 -12.08 -17.95 -10.21
N LEU A 450 -11.15 -17.13 -9.74
CA LEU A 450 -9.76 -17.10 -10.16
C LEU A 450 -8.92 -17.79 -9.09
N LYS A 451 -8.02 -18.69 -9.49
CA LYS A 451 -7.12 -19.37 -8.56
C LYS A 451 -5.73 -19.59 -9.15
N GLY A 452 -4.71 -19.60 -8.30
CA GLY A 452 -3.32 -19.86 -8.68
C GLY A 452 -2.55 -20.64 -7.62
N ASN A 453 -1.59 -21.46 -8.03
CA ASN A 453 -0.67 -22.18 -7.13
C ASN A 453 0.56 -21.32 -6.81
N PHE A 454 0.35 -20.22 -6.09
CA PHE A 454 1.41 -19.31 -5.72
C PHE A 454 2.46 -19.99 -4.83
N SER A 455 3.72 -19.65 -5.07
CA SER A 455 4.87 -20.08 -4.25
C SER A 455 5.14 -19.13 -3.07
N THR A 456 4.36 -18.06 -2.96
CA THR A 456 4.43 -17.04 -1.92
C THR A 456 3.09 -16.96 -1.18
N VAL A 457 3.16 -16.60 0.11
CA VAL A 457 1.97 -16.30 0.93
C VAL A 457 1.48 -14.86 0.73
N PHE A 458 2.30 -13.99 0.15
CA PHE A 458 2.02 -12.58 -0.06
C PHE A 458 1.28 -12.37 -1.38
N VAL A 459 -0.04 -12.58 -1.37
CA VAL A 459 -0.92 -12.45 -2.52
C VAL A 459 -1.92 -11.32 -2.31
N PHE A 460 -1.86 -10.31 -3.17
CA PHE A 460 -2.69 -9.10 -3.13
C PHE A 460 -3.88 -9.25 -4.10
N PRO A 461 -5.13 -9.24 -3.59
CA PRO A 461 -6.32 -9.39 -4.42
C PRO A 461 -6.72 -8.06 -5.06
N LEU A 462 -6.43 -7.90 -6.35
CA LEU A 462 -6.79 -6.75 -7.16
C LEU A 462 -8.20 -6.94 -7.73
N LEU A 463 -9.08 -5.96 -7.56
CA LEU A 463 -10.42 -6.00 -8.15
C LEU A 463 -10.90 -4.59 -8.49
N LEU A 464 -10.91 -4.30 -9.79
CA LEU A 464 -11.26 -3.00 -10.32
C LEU A 464 -12.43 -3.09 -11.30
N ARG A 465 -13.36 -2.16 -11.17
CA ARG A 465 -14.53 -2.03 -12.04
C ARG A 465 -14.46 -0.74 -12.87
N SER A 466 -15.40 -0.60 -13.81
CA SER A 466 -15.54 0.58 -14.69
C SER A 466 -15.45 1.89 -13.91
N GLY A 467 -14.77 2.88 -14.49
CA GLY A 467 -14.48 4.17 -13.85
C GLY A 467 -13.44 4.08 -12.74
N VAL A 468 -12.57 3.06 -12.75
CA VAL A 468 -11.56 2.82 -11.70
C VAL A 468 -12.23 2.73 -10.31
N THR A 469 -13.38 2.06 -10.25
CA THR A 469 -14.13 1.89 -9.00
C THR A 469 -13.74 0.60 -8.29
N LEU A 470 -13.54 0.70 -6.98
CA LEU A 470 -13.12 -0.42 -6.14
C LEU A 470 -14.27 -1.39 -5.84
N ASP A 471 -13.95 -2.67 -5.69
CA ASP A 471 -14.87 -3.72 -5.27
C ASP A 471 -14.13 -4.72 -4.35
N PHE A 472 -14.89 -5.55 -3.64
CA PHE A 472 -14.35 -6.62 -2.79
C PHE A 472 -14.78 -7.97 -3.32
N ALA A 473 -13.92 -8.98 -3.21
CA ALA A 473 -14.28 -10.34 -3.53
C ALA A 473 -15.25 -10.91 -2.48
N ASP A 474 -16.14 -11.81 -2.89
CA ASP A 474 -17.07 -12.49 -1.97
C ASP A 474 -16.36 -13.57 -1.15
N TYR A 475 -15.26 -14.09 -1.70
CA TYR A 475 -14.38 -15.05 -1.02
C TYR A 475 -12.93 -14.84 -1.45
N LEU A 476 -12.04 -14.88 -0.45
CA LEU A 476 -10.58 -14.83 -0.60
C LEU A 476 -9.94 -15.84 0.34
N GLY A 477 -8.92 -16.55 -0.13
CA GLY A 477 -8.07 -17.36 0.74
C GLY A 477 -7.56 -18.65 0.11
N TRP A 478 -6.77 -19.39 0.90
CA TRP A 478 -6.15 -20.64 0.49
C TRP A 478 -7.13 -21.82 0.52
N LYS A 479 -7.11 -22.64 -0.54
CA LYS A 479 -7.88 -23.88 -0.64
C LYS A 479 -7.09 -24.91 -1.46
N ASN A 480 -6.78 -26.06 -0.86
CA ASN A 480 -6.07 -27.17 -1.51
C ASN A 480 -4.78 -26.71 -2.23
N SER A 481 -3.94 -25.92 -1.57
CA SER A 481 -2.69 -25.35 -2.11
C SER A 481 -2.86 -24.31 -3.23
N TYR A 482 -4.08 -23.82 -3.49
CA TYR A 482 -4.33 -22.69 -4.38
C TYR A 482 -4.82 -21.50 -3.58
N TYR A 483 -4.34 -20.30 -3.91
CA TYR A 483 -5.01 -19.08 -3.47
C TYR A 483 -6.19 -18.81 -4.40
N VAL A 484 -7.36 -18.52 -3.84
CA VAL A 484 -8.62 -18.40 -4.58
C VAL A 484 -9.26 -17.05 -4.31
N MET A 485 -9.71 -16.40 -5.38
CA MET A 485 -10.58 -15.23 -5.35
C MET A 485 -11.87 -15.55 -6.10
N GLN A 486 -13.02 -15.27 -5.49
CA GLN A 486 -14.33 -15.45 -6.12
C GLN A 486 -15.16 -14.18 -6.03
N LYS A 487 -15.84 -13.87 -7.12
CA LYS A 487 -16.84 -12.79 -7.17
C LYS A 487 -18.03 -13.20 -8.02
N LYS A 488 -19.22 -13.00 -7.48
CA LYS A 488 -20.50 -13.17 -8.16
C LYS A 488 -21.24 -11.83 -8.13
N GLY A 489 -21.78 -11.45 -9.27
CA GLY A 489 -22.39 -10.15 -9.48
C GLY A 489 -21.36 -9.03 -9.61
N GLY A 490 -21.89 -7.82 -9.66
CA GLY A 490 -21.15 -6.58 -9.89
C GLY A 490 -22.14 -5.54 -10.41
N SER A 491 -22.08 -4.33 -9.88
CA SER A 491 -22.92 -3.21 -10.31
C SER A 491 -22.41 -2.54 -11.60
N SER A 492 -21.15 -2.77 -11.95
CA SER A 492 -20.46 -2.20 -13.11
C SER A 492 -19.51 -3.22 -13.75
N GLY A 493 -19.10 -2.96 -15.00
CA GLY A 493 -18.25 -3.89 -15.74
C GLY A 493 -16.88 -4.10 -15.10
N LEU A 494 -16.31 -5.29 -15.30
CA LEU A 494 -15.02 -5.69 -14.75
C LEU A 494 -13.89 -5.10 -15.59
N VAL A 495 -12.98 -4.34 -14.98
CA VAL A 495 -11.75 -3.89 -15.64
C VAL A 495 -10.65 -4.92 -15.40
N THR A 496 -10.41 -5.23 -14.12
CA THR A 496 -9.37 -6.16 -13.67
C THR A 496 -9.88 -7.00 -12.50
N ALA A 497 -9.58 -8.30 -12.51
CA ALA A 497 -9.51 -9.14 -11.32
C ALA A 497 -8.15 -9.84 -11.30
N GLY A 498 -7.29 -9.53 -10.33
CA GLY A 498 -5.93 -10.04 -10.24
C GLY A 498 -5.62 -10.67 -8.88
N LEU A 499 -4.79 -11.71 -8.90
CA LEU A 499 -4.06 -12.20 -7.73
C LEU A 499 -2.59 -11.86 -7.98
N TYR A 500 -2.12 -10.80 -7.35
CA TYR A 500 -0.77 -10.27 -7.53
C TYR A 500 0.12 -10.71 -6.37
N GLY A 501 1.00 -11.66 -6.62
CA GLY A 501 1.88 -12.29 -5.65
C GLY A 501 3.29 -11.70 -5.68
N ARG A 502 3.84 -11.37 -4.51
CA ARG A 502 5.23 -10.93 -4.36
C ARG A 502 6.07 -12.04 -3.74
N TRP A 503 7.12 -12.44 -4.44
CA TRP A 503 8.08 -13.43 -3.94
C TRP A 503 9.37 -12.72 -3.53
N TYR A 504 9.34 -12.06 -2.36
CA TYR A 504 10.39 -11.16 -1.90
C TYR A 504 11.78 -11.82 -1.84
N GLU A 505 11.87 -13.11 -1.50
CA GLU A 505 13.13 -13.85 -1.47
C GLU A 505 13.80 -14.00 -2.84
N LYS A 506 13.07 -13.75 -3.94
CA LYS A 506 13.55 -13.81 -5.33
C LYS A 506 13.79 -12.44 -5.97
N ASP A 507 13.71 -11.34 -5.21
CA ASP A 507 13.94 -10.00 -5.75
C ASP A 507 15.41 -9.76 -6.21
N LYS A 508 16.33 -10.69 -5.94
CA LYS A 508 17.77 -10.58 -6.20
C LYS A 508 18.33 -11.75 -7.00
#